data_AF-A0A089ZAQ1-F1
#
_entry.id   AF-A0A089ZAQ1-F1
#
_cell.length_a   1.000
_cell.length_b   1.000
_cell.length_c   1.000
_cell.angle_alpha   90.00
_cell.angle_beta   90.00
_cell.angle_gamma   90.00
#
_symmetry.space_group_name_H-M   'P 1'
#
loop_
_entity.id
_entity.type
_entity.pdbx_description
1 polymer ?
#
loop_
_entity_poly.entity_id
_entity_poly.type
_entity_poly.pdbx_seq_one_letter_code
_entity_poly.pdbx_strand_id
1 'polypeptide(L)'
;MSHLLLPWILTVFIEFAIIWLFIRKEPGKLLVYSLLINSLTLPLATYSYIYIYPNLLLIEALVIMVELVFLKFLLETTYTQALAMSLTANVGTFLVGCFLLN
;
A
#
# COMPACT_ATOMS: atom_id res chain seq x y z
N MET A 1 -19.51 -3.88 -6.56
CA MET A 1 -18.54 -4.27 -5.50
C MET A 1 -17.47 -5.25 -5.97
N SER A 2 -17.80 -6.28 -6.78
CA SER A 2 -16.83 -7.30 -7.25
C SER A 2 -15.63 -6.73 -8.03
N HIS A 3 -15.78 -5.59 -8.70
CA HIS A 3 -14.72 -4.96 -9.49
C HIS A 3 -13.52 -4.42 -8.67
N LEU A 4 -13.67 -4.22 -7.35
CA LEU A 4 -12.58 -3.69 -6.49
C LEU A 4 -11.83 -4.78 -5.72
N LEU A 5 -12.35 -6.00 -5.68
CA LEU A 5 -11.70 -7.12 -4.98
C LEU A 5 -10.40 -7.53 -5.66
N LEU A 6 -10.39 -7.62 -6.99
CA LEU A 6 -9.19 -8.01 -7.73
C LEU A 6 -8.06 -6.96 -7.58
N PRO A 7 -8.30 -5.65 -7.78
CA PRO A 7 -7.31 -4.62 -7.47
C PRO A 7 -6.78 -4.73 -6.04
N TRP A 8 -7.67 -4.88 -5.05
CA TRP A 8 -7.26 -5.03 -3.66
C TRP A 8 -6.37 -6.25 -3.42
N ILE A 9 -6.72 -7.41 -3.98
CA ILE A 9 -5.89 -8.63 -3.89
C ILE A 9 -4.51 -8.38 -4.50
N LEU A 10 -4.45 -7.77 -5.68
CA LEU A 10 -3.20 -7.47 -6.36
C LEU A 10 -2.33 -6.52 -5.52
N THR A 11 -2.91 -5.43 -5.00
CA THR A 11 -2.20 -4.48 -4.14
C THR A 11 -1.61 -5.18 -2.92
N VAL A 12 -2.42 -5.97 -2.20
CA VAL A 12 -1.97 -6.75 -1.03
C VAL A 12 -0.78 -7.64 -1.37
N PHE A 13 -0.83 -8.38 -2.48
CA PHE A 13 0.25 -9.30 -2.85
C PHE A 13 1.53 -8.58 -3.30
N ILE A 14 1.40 -7.49 -4.06
CA ILE A 14 2.54 -6.69 -4.51
C ILE A 14 3.23 -6.06 -3.30
N GLU A 15 2.47 -5.43 -2.42
CA GLU A 15 3.03 -4.81 -1.22
C GLU A 15 3.64 -5.83 -0.27
N PHE A 16 2.98 -6.98 -0.09
CA PHE A 16 3.54 -8.09 0.67
C PHE A 16 4.90 -8.51 0.10
N ALA A 17 4.99 -8.72 -1.21
CA ALA A 17 6.24 -9.12 -1.85
C ALA A 17 7.34 -8.07 -1.63
N ILE A 18 7.02 -6.78 -1.79
CA ILE A 18 7.96 -5.68 -1.59
C ILE A 18 8.42 -5.63 -0.13
N ILE A 19 7.51 -5.59 0.84
CA ILE A 19 7.86 -5.55 2.27
C ILE A 19 8.67 -6.79 2.66
N TRP A 20 8.31 -7.97 2.15
CA TRP A 20 9.05 -9.20 2.40
C TRP A 20 10.46 -9.17 1.82
N LEU A 21 10.70 -8.53 0.66
CA LEU A 21 12.04 -8.36 0.12
C LEU A 21 12.97 -7.53 1.02
N PHE A 22 12.40 -6.56 1.75
CA PHE A 22 13.14 -5.73 2.72
C PHE A 22 13.37 -6.46 4.06
N ILE A 23 12.33 -7.05 4.65
CA ILE A 23 12.39 -7.63 6.00
C ILE A 23 12.92 -9.07 5.99
N ARG A 24 12.57 -9.86 4.97
CA ARG A 24 12.97 -11.26 4.75
C ARG A 24 12.71 -12.21 5.92
N LYS A 25 11.78 -11.87 6.81
CA LYS A 25 11.41 -12.64 8.01
C LYS A 25 9.90 -12.70 8.16
N GLU A 26 9.40 -13.75 8.84
CA GLU A 26 7.99 -13.90 9.25
C GLU A 26 6.96 -13.61 8.14
N PRO A 27 7.02 -14.28 6.96
CA PRO A 27 6.19 -13.94 5.81
C PRO A 27 4.68 -13.97 6.10
N GLY A 28 4.21 -14.89 6.95
CA GLY A 28 2.80 -14.93 7.35
C GLY A 28 2.35 -13.67 8.08
N LYS A 29 3.20 -13.12 8.96
CA LYS A 29 2.93 -11.87 9.69
C LYS A 29 2.95 -10.67 8.75
N LEU A 30 3.89 -10.63 7.81
CA LEU A 30 3.95 -9.57 6.79
C LEU A 30 2.71 -9.59 5.90
N LEU A 31 2.22 -10.76 5.49
CA LEU A 31 0.99 -10.88 4.72
C LEU A 31 -0.22 -10.32 5.50
N VAL A 32 -0.32 -10.63 6.80
CA VAL A 32 -1.38 -10.09 7.67
C VAL A 32 -1.26 -8.57 7.77
N TYR A 33 -0.05 -8.01 7.88
CA TYR A 33 0.15 -6.56 7.91
C TYR A 33 -0.23 -5.90 6.58
N SER A 34 0.18 -6.46 5.44
CA SER A 34 -0.23 -5.97 4.12
C SER A 34 -1.75 -6.02 3.95
N LEU A 35 -2.40 -7.10 4.39
CA LEU A 35 -3.87 -7.21 4.40
C LEU A 35 -4.52 -6.09 5.23
N LEU A 36 -4.04 -5.89 6.46
CA LEU A 36 -4.61 -4.90 7.38
C LEU A 36 -4.45 -3.47 6.85
N ILE A 37 -3.24 -3.11 6.44
CA ILE A 37 -2.93 -1.76 5.92
C ILE A 37 -3.78 -1.47 4.69
N ASN A 38 -3.76 -2.34 3.67
CA ASN A 38 -4.49 -2.14 2.42
C ASN A 38 -6.00 -2.16 2.58
N SER A 39 -6.53 -2.93 3.53
CA SER A 39 -7.96 -2.92 3.84
C SER A 39 -8.44 -1.59 4.43
N LEU A 40 -7.52 -0.78 4.95
CA LEU A 40 -7.81 0.56 5.46
C LEU A 40 -7.47 1.64 4.42
N THR A 41 -6.28 1.60 3.83
CA THR A 41 -5.77 2.66 2.95
C THR A 41 -6.48 2.68 1.60
N LEU A 42 -6.72 1.53 0.98
CA LEU A 42 -7.30 1.47 -0.36
C LEU A 42 -8.75 1.97 -0.41
N PRO A 43 -9.68 1.55 0.48
CA PRO A 43 -11.04 2.10 0.48
C PRO A 43 -11.06 3.59 0.80
N LEU A 44 -10.20 4.05 1.72
CA LEU A 44 -10.10 5.46 2.10
C LEU A 44 -9.58 6.32 0.93
N ALA A 45 -8.54 5.85 0.24
CA ALA A 45 -7.98 6.50 -0.95
C ALA A 45 -9.00 6.57 -2.07
N THR A 46 -9.68 5.45 -2.35
CA THR A 46 -10.72 5.35 -3.38
C THR A 46 -11.88 6.30 -3.07
N TYR A 47 -12.37 6.31 -1.82
CA TYR A 47 -13.43 7.21 -1.40
C TYR A 47 -13.01 8.67 -1.53
N SER A 48 -11.80 9.01 -1.07
CA SER A 48 -11.28 10.37 -1.13
C SER A 48 -11.13 10.87 -2.57
N TYR A 49 -10.67 10.00 -3.47
CA TYR A 49 -10.52 10.33 -4.89
C TYR A 49 -11.86 10.57 -5.57
N ILE A 50 -12.84 9.70 -5.33
CA ILE A 50 -14.14 9.77 -6.00
C ILE A 50 -15.01 10.91 -5.46
N TYR A 51 -15.04 11.10 -4.13
CA TYR A 51 -16.06 11.92 -3.48
C TYR A 51 -15.54 13.22 -2.85
N ILE A 52 -14.24 13.34 -2.56
CA ILE A 52 -13.69 14.51 -1.87
C ILE A 52 -12.90 15.39 -2.83
N TYR A 53 -11.82 14.87 -3.39
CA TYR A 53 -10.93 15.64 -4.26
C TYR A 53 -10.17 14.71 -5.23
N PRO A 54 -10.45 14.77 -6.54
CA PRO A 54 -9.91 13.85 -7.53
C PRO A 54 -8.47 14.22 -7.95
N ASN A 55 -7.55 14.23 -6.99
CA ASN A 55 -6.13 14.47 -7.23
C ASN A 55 -5.31 13.23 -6.84
N LEU A 56 -4.93 12.45 -7.84
CA LEU A 56 -4.25 11.17 -7.67
C LEU A 56 -2.92 11.33 -6.93
N LEU A 57 -2.05 12.25 -7.37
CA LEU A 57 -0.73 12.46 -6.76
C LEU A 57 -0.82 12.84 -5.28
N LEU A 58 -1.79 13.70 -4.92
CA LEU A 58 -1.99 14.09 -3.53
C LEU A 58 -2.45 12.90 -2.68
N ILE A 59 -3.37 12.07 -3.21
CA ILE A 59 -3.88 10.90 -2.49
C ILE A 59 -2.78 9.86 -2.30
N GLU A 60 -2.01 9.55 -3.35
CA GLU A 60 -0.85 8.65 -3.26
C GLU A 60 0.15 9.14 -2.21
N ALA A 61 0.48 10.43 -2.21
CA ALA A 61 1.37 11.01 -1.20
C ALA A 61 0.82 10.86 0.22
N LEU A 62 -0.49 11.03 0.42
CA LEU A 62 -1.13 10.83 1.72
C LEU A 62 -1.14 9.36 2.14
N VAL A 63 -1.41 8.43 1.21
CA VAL A 63 -1.35 6.99 1.47
C VAL A 63 0.05 6.60 1.90
N ILE A 64 1.08 7.03 1.17
CA ILE A 64 2.49 6.77 1.53
C ILE A 64 2.80 7.26 2.95
N MET A 65 2.33 8.46 3.31
CA MET A 65 2.56 9.02 4.66
C MET A 65 1.84 8.21 5.75
N VAL A 66 0.61 7.76 5.50
CA VAL A 66 -0.16 6.93 6.45
C VAL A 66 0.47 5.53 6.59
N GLU A 67 0.86 4.92 5.47
CA GLU A 67 1.46 3.58 5.47
C GLU A 67 2.84 3.57 6.10
N LEU A 68 3.64 4.61 5.90
CA LEU A 68 4.89 4.80 6.64
C LEU A 68 4.67 4.70 8.15
N VAL A 69 3.63 5.36 8.67
CA VAL A 69 3.30 5.34 10.09
C VAL A 69 2.94 3.91 10.51
N PHE A 70 2.05 3.24 9.77
CA PHE A 70 1.67 1.86 10.07
C PHE A 70 2.85 0.89 10.03
N LEU A 71 3.67 0.92 8.97
CA LEU A 71 4.83 0.05 8.83
C LEU A 71 5.84 0.29 9.94
N LYS A 72 6.12 1.55 10.28
CA LYS A 72 7.01 1.88 11.41
C LYS A 72 6.51 1.27 12.72
N PHE A 73 5.21 1.32 12.99
CA PHE A 73 4.65 0.80 14.24
C PHE A 73 4.50 -0.72 14.25
N LEU A 74 4.11 -1.34 13.13
CA LEU A 74 3.88 -2.77 13.04
C LEU A 74 5.18 -3.58 12.91
N LEU A 75 6.19 -3.02 12.24
CA LEU A 75 7.47 -3.69 11.99
C LEU A 75 8.60 -3.22 12.92
N GLU A 76 8.33 -2.22 13.76
CA GLU A 76 9.32 -1.60 14.66
C GLU A 76 10.61 -1.12 13.94
N THR A 77 10.49 -0.74 12.66
CA THR A 77 11.62 -0.27 11.84
C THR A 77 11.93 1.21 12.06
N THR A 78 13.08 1.66 11.55
CA THR A 78 13.37 3.10 11.49
C THR A 78 12.42 3.83 10.52
N TYR A 79 12.24 5.13 10.71
CA TYR A 79 11.45 5.94 9.76
C TYR A 79 12.01 5.90 8.34
N THR A 80 13.32 5.84 8.17
CA THR A 80 13.97 5.74 6.86
C THR A 80 13.64 4.42 6.15
N GLN A 81 13.65 3.31 6.89
CA GLN A 81 13.27 2.00 6.35
C GLN A 81 11.77 1.94 6.04
N ALA A 82 10.93 2.43 6.94
CA ALA A 82 9.47 2.47 6.74
C ALA A 82 9.09 3.32 5.52
N LEU A 83 9.73 4.49 5.36
CA LEU A 83 9.54 5.36 4.20
C LEU A 83 9.98 4.66 2.90
N ALA A 84 11.14 4.03 2.89
CA ALA A 84 11.63 3.31 1.71
C ALA A 84 10.70 2.16 1.30
N MET A 85 10.20 1.39 2.27
CA MET A 85 9.23 0.33 2.02
C MET A 85 7.91 0.89 1.48
N SER A 86 7.33 1.90 2.14
CA SER A 86 6.07 2.50 1.74
C SER A 86 6.15 3.14 0.35
N LEU A 87 7.22 3.88 0.05
CA LEU A 87 7.46 4.45 -1.27
C LEU A 87 7.57 3.36 -2.34
N THR A 88 8.38 2.33 -2.10
CA THR A 88 8.60 1.27 -3.09
C THR A 88 7.30 0.49 -3.33
N ALA A 89 6.55 0.21 -2.27
CA ALA A 89 5.27 -0.47 -2.30
C ALA A 89 4.24 0.30 -3.15
N ASN A 90 4.00 1.56 -2.82
CA ASN A 90 3.00 2.39 -3.50
C ASN A 90 3.42 2.75 -4.94
N VAL A 91 4.70 3.01 -5.20
CA VAL A 91 5.17 3.20 -6.58
C VAL A 91 5.03 1.91 -7.39
N GLY A 92 5.33 0.76 -6.80
CA GLY A 92 5.15 -0.54 -7.44
C GLY A 92 3.70 -0.80 -7.83
N THR A 93 2.76 -0.58 -6.91
CA THR A 93 1.32 -0.77 -7.16
C THR A 93 0.76 0.27 -8.13
N PHE A 94 1.21 1.52 -8.06
CA PHE A 94 0.88 2.57 -9.03
C PHE A 94 1.30 2.18 -10.45
N LEU A 95 2.54 1.73 -10.64
CA LEU A 95 3.04 1.32 -11.95
C LEU A 95 2.27 0.12 -12.51
N VAL A 96 1.93 -0.86 -11.67
CA VAL A 96 1.07 -1.98 -12.07
C VAL A 96 -0.32 -1.50 -12.47
N GLY A 97 -0.89 -0.54 -11.72
CA GLY A 97 -2.16 0.10 -12.07
C GLY A 97 -2.11 0.78 -13.45
N CYS A 98 -1.06 1.56 -13.72
CA CYS A 98 -0.85 2.18 -15.03
C CYS A 98 -0.67 1.17 -16.17
N PHE A 99 -0.06 0.02 -15.89
CA PHE A 99 0.12 -1.03 -16.90
C PHE A 99 -1.18 -1.78 -17.21
N LEU A 100 -2.02 -2.04 -16.20
CA LEU A 100 -3.29 -2.75 -16.37
C LEU A 100 -4.42 -1.88 -16.96
N LEU A 101 -4.30 -0.55 -16.84
CA LEU A 101 -5.30 0.42 -17.32
C LEU A 101 -4.98 1.00 -18.71
N ASN A 102 -3.79 0.70 -19.27
CA ASN A 102 -3.44 0.95 -20.67
C ASN A 102 -3.84 -0.24 -21.54
#